data_AF-A0A257LW84-F1
#
_entry.id   AF-A0A257LW84-F1
#
_cell.length_a   1.000
_cell.length_b   1.000
_cell.length_c   1.000
_cell.angle_alpha   90.00
_cell.angle_beta   90.00
_cell.angle_gamma   90.00
#
_symmetry.space_group_name_H-M   'P 1'
#
loop_
_entity.id
_entity.type
_entity.pdbx_description
1 polymer ?
#
loop_
_entity_poly.entity_id
_entity_poly.type
_entity_poly.pdbx_seq_one_letter_code
_entity_poly.pdbx_strand_id
1 'polypeptide(L)'
;DLFTPSKELYAKAKQPLTMNGVHLNDDGDRALAPVQFKELFGQDAYATTDPQVAKIRDAVLEKNVQWHHRYRTVDQYNIYGGRSRIAYEGVTNAFILGQEMAQRDVKTANRDKLVWAVAKGSTMELKDDNLPTVDLTPPNRKEAVPYISAEEAIKYLTLPKNCKVELVASEETFPELVNPVQMNFDTKGRLWIAAWPTYPETSPTTKNFDKLLVVDLDPKTGKAAKITTFADGLNCPTGFQFYKDGVLVMQSPDLWWIRDTDGDGKADWKERMLHGLDAADSHHETNSICYEPGGAVYLSDGVFHRTNVETYDGPVRNTNGAIYRYEPLTSKFERHIPYGFANPHGRVFDYWGNDLVTDATGNSNYFGPAFSGHLDTGAHPGMEQFWKRPSRPCPGTAILTSRHFPDDWQGDFLNTNVISIQGIFRAKITDEGSGLKGETLENLVSTDIAKNPNFRPSGITVAPDGSLYFMDWSQMLIGHLQHHLRDPNRDHQHGRLYRITYEGRPLLEPKKIDGQPIAALLELLKEPENDVRLRAKIELSKHDAKEVTEGVKAWANQLDEKDPKFEHNLLEALWVHQWHNVVNLDLLKRVLKSPEPR
;
A
#
# COMPACT_ATOMS: atom_id res chain seq x y z
N ASP A 1 -21.87 23.38 24.67
CA ASP A 1 -21.53 22.24 23.77
C ASP A 1 -20.53 22.71 22.73
N LEU A 2 -19.77 21.80 22.10
CA LEU A 2 -18.84 22.17 21.00
C LEU A 2 -19.52 22.16 19.62
N PHE A 3 -20.72 21.59 19.49
CA PHE A 3 -21.40 21.46 18.20
C PHE A 3 -21.82 22.82 17.64
N THR A 4 -22.47 23.64 18.47
CA THR A 4 -22.96 24.96 18.08
C THR A 4 -21.83 25.87 17.59
N PRO A 5 -20.73 26.10 18.35
CA PRO A 5 -19.64 26.93 17.87
C PRO A 5 -18.93 26.34 16.64
N SER A 6 -18.73 25.02 16.56
CA SER A 6 -18.15 24.39 15.37
C SER A 6 -19.01 24.61 14.12
N LYS A 7 -20.33 24.51 14.24
CA LYS A 7 -21.26 24.76 13.12
C LYS A 7 -21.19 26.21 12.64
N GLU A 8 -21.10 27.17 13.55
CA GLU A 8 -20.96 28.59 13.20
C GLU A 8 -19.61 28.91 12.54
N LEU A 9 -18.52 28.29 13.00
CA LEU A 9 -17.21 28.39 12.38
C LEU A 9 -17.25 27.83 10.95
N TYR A 10 -17.82 26.63 10.79
CA TYR A 10 -17.90 25.96 9.48
C TYR A 10 -18.73 26.77 8.47
N ALA A 11 -19.84 27.38 8.89
CA ALA A 11 -20.68 28.21 8.02
C ALA A 11 -19.97 29.45 7.45
N LYS A 12 -18.88 29.89 8.08
CA LYS A 12 -18.08 31.06 7.66
C LYS A 12 -16.77 30.64 6.98
N ALA A 13 -16.40 29.37 7.05
CA ALA A 13 -15.14 28.87 6.54
C ALA A 13 -15.15 28.87 5.00
N LYS A 14 -14.03 29.27 4.40
CA LYS A 14 -13.84 29.22 2.93
C LYS A 14 -13.29 27.87 2.45
N GLN A 15 -12.71 27.11 3.37
CA GLN A 15 -12.14 25.79 3.17
C GLN A 15 -12.78 24.83 4.18
N PRO A 16 -12.82 23.52 3.88
CA PRO A 16 -13.25 22.52 4.86
C PRO A 16 -12.42 22.61 6.15
N LEU A 17 -13.09 22.59 7.31
CA LEU A 17 -12.44 22.52 8.63
C LEU A 17 -12.32 21.08 9.16
N THR A 18 -12.77 20.12 8.36
CA THR A 18 -12.70 18.69 8.67
C THR A 18 -12.12 17.96 7.48
N MET A 19 -11.37 16.89 7.74
CA MET A 19 -10.79 16.04 6.69
C MET A 19 -11.86 15.18 6.00
N ASN A 20 -12.92 14.80 6.72
CA ASN A 20 -13.95 13.86 6.23
C ASN A 20 -15.37 14.19 6.72
N GLY A 21 -15.65 15.46 7.01
CA GLY A 21 -16.94 15.90 7.53
C GLY A 21 -17.11 15.76 9.05
N VAL A 22 -16.30 14.94 9.72
CA VAL A 22 -16.39 14.73 11.18
C VAL A 22 -15.12 15.12 11.92
N HIS A 23 -13.95 14.65 11.46
CA HIS A 23 -12.69 14.86 12.17
C HIS A 23 -12.06 16.18 11.75
N LEU A 24 -11.69 17.03 12.72
CA LEU A 24 -11.03 18.31 12.44
C LEU A 24 -9.70 18.09 11.72
N ASN A 25 -9.41 18.96 10.76
CA ASN A 25 -8.07 19.12 10.22
C ASN A 25 -7.32 20.22 10.98
N ASP A 26 -6.07 20.51 10.59
CA ASP A 26 -5.24 21.52 11.25
C ASP A 26 -5.90 22.91 11.33
N ASP A 27 -6.66 23.31 10.31
CA ASP A 27 -7.40 24.58 10.29
C ASP A 27 -8.62 24.54 11.22
N GLY A 28 -9.34 23.41 11.25
CA GLY A 28 -10.43 23.18 12.19
C GLY A 28 -10.00 23.18 13.64
N ASP A 29 -8.90 22.50 13.97
CA ASP A 29 -8.30 22.52 15.30
C ASP A 29 -7.88 23.95 15.68
N ARG A 30 -7.26 24.69 14.76
CA ARG A 30 -6.86 26.09 14.99
C ARG A 30 -8.06 27.01 15.23
N ALA A 31 -9.17 26.77 14.54
CA ALA A 31 -10.40 27.55 14.69
C ALA A 31 -11.17 27.22 15.98
N LEU A 32 -11.20 25.94 16.38
CA LEU A 32 -11.96 25.48 17.54
C LEU A 32 -11.19 25.63 18.87
N ALA A 33 -9.86 25.53 18.85
CA ALA A 33 -9.04 25.59 20.06
C ALA A 33 -9.27 26.87 20.92
N PRO A 34 -9.42 28.09 20.34
CA PRO A 34 -9.73 29.28 21.14
C PRO A 34 -11.08 29.21 21.87
N VAL A 35 -12.07 28.56 21.26
CA VAL A 35 -13.39 28.33 21.87
C VAL A 35 -13.23 27.40 23.07
N GLN A 36 -12.55 26.26 22.88
CA GLN A 36 -12.30 25.29 23.95
C GLN A 36 -11.52 25.92 25.10
N PHE A 37 -10.48 26.70 24.80
CA PHE A 37 -9.66 27.35 25.81
C PHE A 37 -10.45 28.36 26.64
N LYS A 38 -11.29 29.19 26.00
CA LYS A 38 -12.13 30.16 26.69
C LYS A 38 -13.14 29.50 27.62
N GLU A 39 -13.79 28.43 27.16
CA GLU A 39 -14.73 27.66 27.99
C GLU A 39 -14.04 26.96 29.17
N LEU A 40 -12.81 26.45 28.98
CA LEU A 40 -12.08 25.74 30.03
C LEU A 40 -11.45 26.67 31.08
N PHE A 41 -10.93 27.83 30.66
CA PHE A 41 -10.12 28.71 31.51
C PHE A 41 -10.73 30.08 31.80
N GLY A 42 -11.85 30.43 31.17
CA GLY A 42 -12.53 31.72 31.38
C GLY A 42 -11.77 32.94 30.84
N GLN A 43 -10.78 32.71 29.96
CA GLN A 43 -9.93 33.75 29.38
C GLN A 43 -9.70 33.49 27.90
N ASP A 44 -9.41 34.53 27.13
CA ASP A 44 -9.14 34.37 25.71
C ASP A 44 -7.83 33.60 25.49
N ALA A 45 -7.79 32.76 24.45
CA ALA A 45 -6.59 32.01 24.10
C ALA A 45 -5.48 32.93 23.57
N TYR A 46 -4.23 32.53 23.80
CA TYR A 46 -3.10 33.13 23.08
C TYR A 46 -3.29 32.95 21.57
N ALA A 47 -2.86 33.94 20.81
CA ALA A 47 -2.94 33.87 19.35
C ALA A 47 -2.11 32.69 18.85
N THR A 48 -2.66 31.90 17.92
CA THR A 48 -1.94 30.77 17.29
C THR A 48 -0.77 31.24 16.42
N THR A 49 -0.73 32.52 16.07
CA THR A 49 0.39 33.20 15.41
C THR A 49 1.51 33.60 16.36
N ASP A 50 1.33 33.46 17.68
CA ASP A 50 2.38 33.72 18.66
C ASP A 50 3.52 32.69 18.46
N PRO A 51 4.77 33.13 18.19
CA PRO A 51 5.91 32.22 18.03
C PRO A 51 6.13 31.30 19.22
N GLN A 52 5.76 31.73 20.43
CA GLN A 52 5.88 30.93 21.64
C GLN A 52 4.86 29.79 21.66
N VAL A 53 3.62 30.03 21.21
CA VAL A 53 2.59 28.99 21.07
C VAL A 53 3.03 27.95 20.03
N ALA A 54 3.61 28.38 18.91
CA ALA A 54 4.15 27.49 17.89
C ALA A 54 5.25 26.57 18.44
N LYS A 55 6.23 27.12 19.19
CA LYS A 55 7.28 26.32 19.83
C LYS A 55 6.73 25.30 20.83
N ILE A 56 5.72 25.68 21.62
CA ILE A 56 5.06 24.76 22.55
C ILE A 56 4.35 23.65 21.77
N ARG A 57 3.63 23.99 20.69
CA ARG A 57 2.97 23.01 19.81
C ARG A 57 3.98 22.00 19.27
N ASP A 58 5.12 22.46 18.75
CA ASP A 58 6.16 21.57 18.20
C ASP A 58 6.71 20.61 19.27
N ALA A 59 6.98 21.11 20.48
CA ALA A 59 7.41 20.27 21.59
C ALA A 59 6.33 19.25 22.03
N VAL A 60 5.04 19.64 22.01
CA VAL A 60 3.91 18.76 22.32
C VAL A 60 3.75 17.69 21.24
N LEU A 61 3.89 18.04 19.96
CA LEU A 61 3.81 17.09 18.85
C LEU A 61 4.96 16.09 18.90
N GLU A 62 6.19 16.54 19.17
CA GLU A 62 7.34 15.66 19.36
C GLU A 62 7.13 14.69 20.54
N LYS A 63 6.57 15.16 21.67
CA LYS A 63 6.14 14.28 22.78
C LYS A 63 5.08 13.27 22.32
N ASN A 64 4.08 13.72 21.56
CA ASN A 64 2.96 12.93 21.13
C ASN A 64 3.39 11.79 20.18
N VAL A 65 4.37 12.05 19.30
CA VAL A 65 5.00 11.01 18.46
C VAL A 65 5.56 9.88 19.34
N GLN A 66 6.35 10.21 20.36
CA GLN A 66 6.93 9.19 21.25
C GLN A 66 5.86 8.45 22.07
N TRP A 67 4.85 9.19 22.54
CA TRP A 67 3.73 8.60 23.28
C TRP A 67 2.91 7.65 22.40
N HIS A 68 2.61 8.01 21.16
CA HIS A 68 1.90 7.12 20.24
C HIS A 68 2.71 5.88 19.90
N HIS A 69 4.02 5.99 19.68
CA HIS A 69 4.88 4.82 19.52
C HIS A 69 4.95 3.94 20.77
N ARG A 70 4.64 4.48 21.95
CA ARG A 70 4.56 3.71 23.21
C ARG A 70 3.19 3.08 23.45
N TYR A 71 2.12 3.82 23.18
CA TYR A 71 0.74 3.43 23.48
C TYR A 71 0.14 2.57 22.37
N ARG A 72 0.48 2.86 21.11
CA ARG A 72 0.08 2.14 19.90
C ARG A 72 1.31 1.76 19.10
N THR A 73 2.21 1.03 19.75
CA THR A 73 3.34 0.40 19.05
C THR A 73 2.81 -0.50 17.93
N VAL A 74 3.59 -0.65 16.87
CA VAL A 74 3.34 -1.71 15.88
C VAL A 74 3.65 -3.06 16.56
N ASP A 75 3.11 -4.16 16.04
CA ASP A 75 3.37 -5.51 16.53
C ASP A 75 2.87 -5.81 17.96
N GLN A 76 1.81 -5.14 18.43
CA GLN A 76 1.23 -5.37 19.78
C GLN A 76 0.86 -6.84 20.07
N TYR A 77 0.48 -7.63 19.09
CA TYR A 77 0.20 -9.06 19.26
C TYR A 77 1.48 -9.85 19.58
N ASN A 78 2.62 -9.41 19.05
CA ASN A 78 3.95 -9.95 19.34
C ASN A 78 4.57 -9.34 20.60
N ILE A 79 4.09 -8.19 21.10
CA ILE A 79 4.62 -7.55 22.32
C ILE A 79 3.78 -7.91 23.56
N TYR A 80 2.46 -7.87 23.45
CA TYR A 80 1.50 -8.08 24.55
C TYR A 80 0.55 -9.28 24.32
N GLY A 81 0.31 -9.62 23.06
CA GLY A 81 -0.65 -10.65 22.66
C GLY A 81 -0.13 -12.08 22.75
N GLY A 82 -0.77 -12.99 22.01
CA GLY A 82 -0.52 -14.43 22.10
C GLY A 82 0.91 -14.84 21.70
N ARG A 83 1.50 -14.16 20.70
CA ARG A 83 2.86 -14.47 20.23
C ARG A 83 3.97 -13.91 21.13
N SER A 84 3.64 -13.00 22.03
CA SER A 84 4.62 -12.38 22.93
C SER A 84 5.36 -13.36 23.84
N ARG A 85 4.75 -14.51 24.13
CA ARG A 85 5.27 -15.52 25.06
C ARG A 85 6.09 -16.62 24.37
N ILE A 86 6.21 -16.58 23.04
CA ILE A 86 7.03 -17.55 22.32
C ILE A 86 8.49 -17.27 22.65
N ALA A 87 9.20 -18.30 23.12
CA ALA A 87 10.61 -18.22 23.45
C ALA A 87 11.46 -18.72 22.28
N TYR A 88 12.46 -17.93 21.91
CA TYR A 88 13.47 -18.21 20.89
C TYR A 88 14.83 -18.23 21.59
N GLU A 89 15.50 -19.38 21.61
CA GLU A 89 16.73 -19.59 22.39
C GLU A 89 16.60 -19.11 23.87
N GLY A 90 15.41 -19.29 24.47
CA GLY A 90 15.12 -18.90 25.85
C GLY A 90 14.66 -17.45 26.05
N VAL A 91 14.61 -16.63 25.00
CA VAL A 91 14.23 -15.21 25.07
C VAL A 91 12.88 -14.98 24.38
N THR A 92 12.01 -14.17 24.98
CA THR A 92 10.67 -13.88 24.43
C THR A 92 10.58 -12.46 23.88
N ASN A 93 9.70 -12.24 22.89
CA ASN A 93 9.40 -10.90 22.39
C ASN A 93 8.91 -9.97 23.52
N ALA A 94 8.07 -10.47 24.44
CA ALA A 94 7.60 -9.70 25.60
C ALA A 94 8.75 -9.15 26.45
N PHE A 95 9.83 -9.91 26.62
CA PHE A 95 10.98 -9.51 27.42
C PHE A 95 11.79 -8.40 26.73
N ILE A 96 12.26 -8.63 25.51
CA ILE A 96 13.11 -7.68 24.79
C ILE A 96 12.34 -6.42 24.40
N LEU A 97 11.15 -6.58 23.81
CA LEU A 97 10.34 -5.43 23.39
C LEU A 97 9.75 -4.70 24.61
N GLY A 98 9.58 -5.38 25.75
CA GLY A 98 9.25 -4.74 27.02
C GLY A 98 10.35 -3.77 27.51
N GLN A 99 11.63 -4.11 27.31
CA GLN A 99 12.75 -3.19 27.59
C GLN A 99 12.76 -2.00 26.61
N GLU A 100 12.45 -2.23 25.33
CA GLU A 100 12.27 -1.14 24.36
C GLU A 100 11.10 -0.21 24.77
N MET A 101 10.00 -0.73 25.30
CA MET A 101 8.91 0.09 25.83
C MET A 101 9.37 0.99 26.97
N ALA A 102 10.25 0.51 27.85
CA ALA A 102 10.83 1.31 28.92
C ALA A 102 11.70 2.46 28.36
N GLN A 103 12.41 2.24 27.24
CA GLN A 103 13.09 3.34 26.54
C GLN A 103 12.08 4.38 26.02
N ARG A 104 10.96 3.95 25.41
CA ARG A 104 9.92 4.88 24.93
C ARG A 104 9.27 5.67 26.07
N ASP A 105 9.11 5.07 27.26
CA ASP A 105 8.65 5.76 28.46
C ASP A 105 9.62 6.89 28.86
N VAL A 106 10.93 6.62 28.89
CA VAL A 106 11.96 7.63 29.18
C VAL A 106 12.00 8.72 28.12
N LYS A 107 11.95 8.36 26.83
CA LYS A 107 11.89 9.35 25.73
C LYS A 107 10.69 10.28 25.90
N THR A 108 9.51 9.73 26.17
CA THR A 108 8.28 10.51 26.39
C THR A 108 8.43 11.45 27.59
N ALA A 109 8.99 10.97 28.70
CA ALA A 109 9.24 11.79 29.89
C ALA A 109 10.26 12.91 29.64
N ASN A 110 11.29 12.67 28.82
CA ASN A 110 12.26 13.70 28.43
C ASN A 110 11.60 14.80 27.58
N ARG A 111 10.70 14.46 26.64
CA ARG A 111 9.94 15.46 25.86
C ARG A 111 8.96 16.24 26.73
N ASP A 112 8.38 15.63 27.76
CA ASP A 112 7.54 16.36 28.71
C ASP A 112 8.31 17.49 29.41
N LYS A 113 9.55 17.23 29.83
CA LYS A 113 10.43 18.27 30.38
C LYS A 113 10.69 19.39 29.37
N LEU A 114 10.88 19.04 28.10
CA LEU A 114 11.04 20.01 27.01
C LEU A 114 9.79 20.90 26.87
N VAL A 115 8.58 20.31 26.86
CA VAL A 115 7.32 21.08 26.79
C VAL A 115 7.26 22.12 27.91
N TRP A 116 7.54 21.72 29.16
CA TRP A 116 7.53 22.64 30.30
C TRP A 116 8.64 23.69 30.24
N ALA A 117 9.83 23.33 29.76
CA ALA A 117 10.94 24.26 29.59
C ALA A 117 10.61 25.33 28.54
N VAL A 118 10.12 24.90 27.37
CA VAL A 118 9.67 25.78 26.29
C VAL A 118 8.57 26.69 26.82
N ALA A 119 7.54 26.16 27.49
CA ALA A 119 6.44 26.96 28.05
C ALA A 119 6.90 28.06 29.03
N LYS A 120 8.03 27.88 29.72
CA LYS A 120 8.66 28.88 30.60
C LYS A 120 9.58 29.86 29.87
N GLY A 121 9.66 29.79 28.54
CA GLY A 121 10.55 30.60 27.71
C GLY A 121 12.01 30.12 27.70
N SER A 122 12.29 28.91 28.19
CA SER A 122 13.64 28.33 28.23
C SER A 122 13.94 27.53 26.96
N THR A 123 15.20 27.57 26.52
CA THR A 123 15.74 26.64 25.53
C THR A 123 16.37 25.44 26.25
N MET A 124 15.73 24.28 26.20
CA MET A 124 16.29 23.03 26.72
C MET A 124 16.77 22.18 25.53
N GLU A 125 18.00 21.69 25.61
CA GLU A 125 18.48 20.68 24.68
C GLU A 125 17.85 19.32 25.01
N LEU A 126 17.20 18.70 24.04
CA LEU A 126 16.58 17.38 24.20
C LEU A 126 17.66 16.30 24.13
N LYS A 127 17.80 15.50 25.21
CA LYS A 127 18.76 14.40 25.30
C LYS A 127 18.07 13.11 25.70
N ASP A 128 18.52 12.02 25.07
CA ASP A 128 18.13 10.63 25.36
C ASP A 128 19.36 9.81 25.78
N ASP A 129 20.27 10.40 26.55
CA ASP A 129 21.46 9.74 27.09
C ASP A 129 21.17 8.87 28.32
N ASN A 130 19.94 8.95 28.86
CA ASN A 130 19.46 8.24 30.04
C ASN A 130 18.56 7.03 29.70
N LEU A 131 18.60 6.52 28.47
CA LEU A 131 17.80 5.36 28.10
C LEU A 131 18.29 4.09 28.82
N PRO A 132 17.39 3.25 29.36
CA PRO A 132 17.78 1.95 29.89
C PRO A 132 18.36 1.05 28.80
N THR A 133 19.21 0.10 29.20
CA THR A 133 19.77 -0.89 28.29
C THR A 133 18.70 -1.88 27.81
N VAL A 134 18.84 -2.33 26.56
CA VAL A 134 18.05 -3.43 25.99
C VAL A 134 19.01 -4.59 25.74
N ASP A 135 18.64 -5.77 26.22
CA ASP A 135 19.42 -6.99 26.05
C ASP A 135 19.45 -7.42 24.58
N LEU A 136 20.52 -8.09 24.17
CA LEU A 136 20.62 -8.62 22.82
C LEU A 136 19.83 -9.91 22.69
N THR A 137 19.14 -10.05 21.56
CA THR A 137 18.48 -11.31 21.22
C THR A 137 19.51 -12.27 20.62
N PRO A 138 19.62 -13.52 21.11
CA PRO A 138 20.44 -14.53 20.45
C PRO A 138 19.90 -14.88 19.05
N PRO A 139 20.79 -15.19 18.08
CA PRO A 139 20.37 -15.59 16.75
C PRO A 139 19.70 -16.98 16.75
N ASN A 140 18.55 -17.12 16.09
CA ASN A 140 17.93 -18.43 15.88
C ASN A 140 18.77 -19.30 14.93
N ARG A 141 19.48 -18.66 13.99
CA ARG A 141 20.40 -19.32 13.06
C ARG A 141 21.84 -18.97 13.40
N LYS A 142 22.67 -19.98 13.67
CA LYS A 142 24.10 -19.79 14.02
C LYS A 142 25.03 -19.79 12.82
N GLU A 143 24.57 -20.34 11.70
CA GLU A 143 25.32 -20.35 10.44
C GLU A 143 25.15 -19.03 9.69
N ALA A 144 26.22 -18.56 9.05
CA ALA A 144 26.16 -17.41 8.18
C ALA A 144 25.18 -17.63 7.02
N VAL A 145 24.41 -16.59 6.71
CA VAL A 145 23.55 -16.55 5.54
C VAL A 145 24.35 -16.00 4.36
N PRO A 146 24.57 -16.78 3.28
CA PRO A 146 25.25 -16.25 2.12
C PRO A 146 24.31 -15.32 1.34
N TYR A 147 24.73 -14.06 1.17
CA TYR A 147 24.16 -13.13 0.20
C TYR A 147 25.09 -13.06 -1.01
N ILE A 148 24.58 -13.44 -2.18
CA ILE A 148 25.26 -13.30 -3.47
C ILE A 148 24.84 -11.99 -4.12
N SER A 149 25.63 -11.42 -5.04
CA SER A 149 25.23 -10.19 -5.73
C SER A 149 23.98 -10.39 -6.59
N ALA A 150 23.31 -9.30 -6.93
CA ALA A 150 22.08 -9.34 -7.71
C ALA A 150 22.29 -9.90 -9.12
N GLU A 151 23.44 -9.66 -9.75
CA GLU A 151 23.85 -10.23 -11.04
C GLU A 151 24.19 -11.72 -10.93
N GLU A 152 24.81 -12.15 -9.83
CA GLU A 152 25.11 -13.57 -9.61
C GLU A 152 23.82 -14.36 -9.41
N ALA A 153 22.83 -13.79 -8.71
CA ALA A 153 21.52 -14.41 -8.50
C ALA A 153 20.80 -14.76 -9.81
N ILE A 154 20.94 -13.92 -10.86
CA ILE A 154 20.34 -14.17 -12.19
C ILE A 154 20.78 -15.52 -12.77
N LYS A 155 22.03 -15.95 -12.53
CA LYS A 155 22.56 -17.21 -13.06
C LYS A 155 21.86 -18.44 -12.50
N TYR A 156 21.19 -18.30 -11.36
CA TYR A 156 20.44 -19.35 -10.70
C TYR A 156 18.93 -19.24 -10.95
N LEU A 157 18.49 -18.28 -11.75
CA LEU A 157 17.10 -18.15 -12.18
C LEU A 157 16.86 -18.98 -13.45
N THR A 158 15.74 -19.69 -13.46
CA THR A 158 15.17 -20.36 -14.62
C THR A 158 13.93 -19.60 -15.07
N LEU A 159 13.84 -19.34 -16.39
CA LEU A 159 12.73 -18.65 -17.03
C LEU A 159 12.18 -19.48 -18.20
N PRO A 160 10.92 -19.24 -18.62
CA PRO A 160 10.39 -19.80 -19.85
C PRO A 160 11.26 -19.45 -21.06
N LYS A 161 11.19 -20.29 -22.09
CA LYS A 161 11.88 -20.03 -23.36
C LYS A 161 11.56 -18.62 -23.90
N ASN A 162 12.59 -17.95 -24.43
CA ASN A 162 12.56 -16.58 -24.95
C ASN A 162 12.33 -15.48 -23.90
N CYS A 163 12.15 -15.80 -22.62
CA CYS A 163 12.17 -14.76 -21.57
C CYS A 163 13.62 -14.47 -21.17
N LYS A 164 13.93 -13.19 -21.03
CA LYS A 164 15.22 -12.70 -20.53
C LYS A 164 14.99 -11.90 -19.26
N VAL A 165 15.77 -12.16 -18.22
CA VAL A 165 15.80 -11.36 -16.99
C VAL A 165 17.02 -10.45 -16.97
N GLU A 166 16.84 -9.22 -16.51
CA GLU A 166 17.89 -8.22 -16.39
C GLU A 166 17.80 -7.51 -15.03
N LEU A 167 18.96 -7.16 -14.46
CA LEU A 167 19.00 -6.33 -13.26
C LEU A 167 18.69 -4.88 -13.61
N VAL A 168 17.73 -4.30 -12.89
CA VAL A 168 17.37 -2.88 -12.99
C VAL A 168 18.09 -2.05 -11.92
N ALA A 169 18.04 -2.52 -10.67
CA ALA A 169 18.64 -1.90 -9.50
C ALA A 169 18.85 -2.93 -8.38
N SER A 170 19.81 -2.66 -7.50
CA SER A 170 20.08 -3.43 -6.29
C SER A 170 20.53 -2.51 -5.16
N GLU A 171 20.56 -3.03 -3.94
CA GLU A 171 21.17 -2.36 -2.78
C GLU A 171 22.61 -1.90 -3.04
N GLU A 172 23.37 -2.64 -3.86
CA GLU A 172 24.78 -2.33 -4.16
C GLU A 172 24.93 -1.02 -4.95
N THR A 173 23.93 -0.69 -5.77
CA THR A 173 23.89 0.54 -6.57
C THR A 173 23.05 1.64 -5.91
N PHE A 174 22.03 1.26 -5.15
CA PHE A 174 21.13 2.16 -4.46
C PHE A 174 20.84 1.64 -3.04
N PRO A 175 21.62 2.07 -2.03
CA PRO A 175 21.51 1.57 -0.65
C PRO A 175 20.15 1.78 0.03
N GLU A 176 19.28 2.62 -0.55
CA GLU A 176 17.91 2.83 -0.06
C GLU A 176 16.95 1.71 -0.46
N LEU A 177 17.28 0.92 -1.49
CA LEU A 177 16.46 -0.20 -1.97
C LEU A 177 16.67 -1.42 -1.07
N VAL A 178 16.09 -1.37 0.12
CA VAL A 178 16.13 -2.46 1.10
C VAL A 178 14.74 -2.98 1.33
N ASN A 179 14.57 -4.30 1.30
CA ASN A 179 13.30 -4.96 1.61
C ASN A 179 12.09 -4.37 0.83
N PRO A 180 12.13 -4.33 -0.52
CA PRO A 180 11.06 -3.75 -1.32
C PRO A 180 9.73 -4.53 -1.18
N VAL A 181 8.66 -3.82 -0.82
CA VAL A 181 7.36 -4.39 -0.40
C VAL A 181 6.31 -4.34 -1.50
N GLN A 182 5.99 -3.13 -1.98
CA GLN A 182 5.05 -2.89 -3.08
C GLN A 182 5.70 -1.94 -4.09
N MET A 183 5.34 -2.07 -5.36
CA MET A 183 5.70 -1.12 -6.41
C MET A 183 4.55 -0.82 -7.37
N ASN A 184 4.60 0.34 -8.01
CA ASN A 184 3.67 0.73 -9.07
C ASN A 184 4.26 1.86 -9.94
N PHE A 185 3.74 2.03 -11.16
CA PHE A 185 4.14 3.11 -12.07
C PHE A 185 3.16 4.29 -12.01
N ASP A 186 3.68 5.51 -11.88
CA ASP A 186 2.86 6.72 -11.92
C ASP A 186 2.44 7.11 -13.35
N THR A 187 1.62 8.18 -13.46
CA THR A 187 1.16 8.73 -14.75
C THR A 187 2.28 9.31 -15.61
N LYS A 188 3.46 9.57 -15.02
CA LYS A 188 4.69 10.01 -15.71
C LYS A 188 5.55 8.83 -16.17
N GLY A 189 5.18 7.60 -15.81
CA GLY A 189 5.95 6.39 -16.13
C GLY A 189 7.15 6.15 -15.21
N ARG A 190 7.24 6.84 -14.07
CA ARG A 190 8.27 6.57 -13.05
C ARG A 190 7.82 5.40 -12.19
N LEU A 191 8.77 4.55 -11.78
CA LEU A 191 8.48 3.44 -10.87
C LEU A 191 8.58 3.92 -9.42
N TRP A 192 7.61 3.57 -8.60
CA TRP A 192 7.60 3.87 -7.16
C TRP A 192 7.75 2.58 -6.37
N ILE A 193 8.46 2.61 -5.24
CA ILE A 193 8.72 1.44 -4.39
C ILE A 193 8.59 1.82 -2.92
N ALA A 194 7.80 1.08 -2.16
CA ALA A 194 7.84 1.11 -0.71
C ALA A 194 9.00 0.22 -0.22
N ALA A 195 9.96 0.81 0.50
CA ALA A 195 11.14 0.14 1.02
C ALA A 195 11.07 0.03 2.55
N TRP A 196 11.44 -1.13 3.11
CA TRP A 196 11.25 -1.48 4.51
C TRP A 196 12.56 -1.89 5.22
N PRO A 197 13.57 -1.00 5.29
CA PRO A 197 14.83 -1.26 5.98
C PRO A 197 14.66 -1.59 7.47
N THR A 198 13.55 -1.19 8.11
CA THR A 198 13.32 -1.48 9.53
C THR A 198 12.58 -2.78 9.80
N TYR A 199 12.29 -3.60 8.77
CA TYR A 199 11.51 -4.82 8.92
C TYR A 199 11.98 -5.67 10.13
N PRO A 200 11.07 -6.07 11.05
CA PRO A 200 9.61 -6.00 10.94
C PRO A 200 8.97 -4.72 11.49
N GLU A 201 9.71 -3.87 12.21
CA GLU A 201 9.25 -2.56 12.70
C GLU A 201 10.41 -1.74 13.31
N THR A 202 10.18 -0.44 13.50
CA THR A 202 11.13 0.47 14.16
C THR A 202 11.38 0.13 15.65
N SER A 203 12.59 0.43 16.13
CA SER A 203 12.95 0.43 17.54
C SER A 203 13.00 1.87 18.11
N PRO A 204 13.10 2.06 19.44
CA PRO A 204 13.23 3.40 20.04
C PRO A 204 14.50 4.17 19.65
N THR A 205 15.47 3.47 19.04
CA THR A 205 16.78 4.00 18.63
C THR A 205 16.97 3.98 17.10
N THR A 206 15.93 3.64 16.33
CA THR A 206 15.96 3.68 14.86
C THR A 206 16.41 5.04 14.35
N LYS A 207 17.33 5.02 13.38
CA LYS A 207 17.82 6.20 12.66
C LYS A 207 17.59 6.13 11.15
N ASN A 208 17.53 4.91 10.61
CA ASN A 208 17.21 4.65 9.21
C ASN A 208 15.77 4.16 9.15
N PHE A 209 14.85 5.01 8.70
CA PHE A 209 13.42 4.71 8.66
C PHE A 209 13.01 4.13 7.30
N ASP A 210 11.77 3.66 7.25
CA ASP A 210 11.17 3.17 6.01
C ASP A 210 10.82 4.33 5.08
N LYS A 211 10.76 4.01 3.79
CA LYS A 211 10.77 5.04 2.74
C LYS A 211 9.81 4.71 1.61
N LEU A 212 9.37 5.77 0.95
CA LEU A 212 8.77 5.70 -0.38
C LEU A 212 9.78 6.25 -1.39
N LEU A 213 10.21 5.40 -2.32
CA LEU A 213 11.24 5.69 -3.30
C LEU A 213 10.62 5.91 -4.69
N VAL A 214 11.25 6.78 -5.48
CA VAL A 214 10.92 7.01 -6.90
C VAL A 214 12.15 6.67 -7.72
N VAL A 215 11.97 5.77 -8.68
CA VAL A 215 12.99 5.26 -9.58
C VAL A 215 12.75 5.84 -10.98
N ASP A 216 13.64 6.74 -11.37
CA ASP A 216 13.71 7.24 -12.74
C ASP A 216 14.47 6.21 -13.58
N LEU A 217 13.79 5.62 -14.57
CA LEU A 217 14.37 4.62 -15.47
C LEU A 217 15.03 5.29 -16.67
N ASP A 218 16.17 4.73 -17.11
CA ASP A 218 16.74 5.06 -18.41
C ASP A 218 15.85 4.45 -19.51
N PRO A 219 15.23 5.25 -20.39
CA PRO A 219 14.30 4.76 -21.40
C PRO A 219 14.97 3.87 -22.45
N LYS A 220 16.30 3.90 -22.61
CA LYS A 220 17.02 3.05 -23.56
C LYS A 220 17.35 1.68 -22.99
N THR A 221 17.69 1.62 -21.70
CA THR A 221 18.20 0.40 -21.06
C THR A 221 17.19 -0.25 -20.13
N GLY A 222 16.19 0.50 -19.65
CA GLY A 222 15.24 0.08 -18.62
C GLY A 222 15.86 -0.04 -17.21
N LYS A 223 17.13 0.35 -17.04
CA LYS A 223 17.82 0.36 -15.75
C LYS A 223 17.48 1.59 -14.93
N ALA A 224 17.65 1.53 -13.61
CA ALA A 224 17.52 2.71 -12.76
C ALA A 224 18.64 3.73 -13.07
N ALA A 225 18.25 4.92 -13.51
CA ALA A 225 19.16 6.05 -13.70
C ALA A 225 19.34 6.84 -12.39
N LYS A 226 18.26 6.96 -11.59
CA LYS A 226 18.25 7.65 -10.30
C LYS A 226 17.19 7.03 -9.39
N ILE A 227 17.49 6.95 -8.09
CA ILE A 227 16.51 6.69 -7.04
C ILE A 227 16.45 7.90 -6.12
N THR A 228 15.24 8.43 -5.91
CA THR A 228 14.96 9.57 -5.03
C THR A 228 14.09 9.10 -3.88
N THR A 229 14.45 9.43 -2.65
CA THR A 229 13.54 9.29 -1.50
C THR A 229 12.48 10.38 -1.57
N PHE A 230 11.25 10.00 -1.91
CA PHE A 230 10.12 10.91 -1.92
C PHE A 230 9.59 11.16 -0.51
N ALA A 231 9.44 10.10 0.29
CA ALA A 231 9.07 10.21 1.69
C ALA A 231 9.99 9.34 2.56
N ASP A 232 10.33 9.86 3.75
CA ASP A 232 11.15 9.21 4.77
C ASP A 232 10.44 9.31 6.13
N GLY A 233 10.96 8.62 7.14
CA GLY A 233 10.36 8.60 8.48
C GLY A 233 9.11 7.71 8.57
N LEU A 234 8.92 6.81 7.62
CA LEU A 234 7.81 5.84 7.64
C LEU A 234 8.13 4.66 8.57
N ASN A 235 7.10 3.91 8.93
CA ASN A 235 7.18 2.68 9.74
C ASN A 235 6.18 1.67 9.18
N CYS A 236 6.66 0.59 8.60
CA CYS A 236 5.84 -0.46 7.98
C CYS A 236 4.94 0.06 6.83
N PRO A 237 5.49 0.69 5.77
CA PRO A 237 4.69 1.10 4.61
C PRO A 237 4.32 -0.13 3.77
N THR A 238 3.21 -0.76 4.12
CA THR A 238 2.73 -2.04 3.55
C THR A 238 2.02 -1.89 2.20
N GLY A 239 1.77 -0.65 1.77
CA GLY A 239 1.33 -0.40 0.41
C GLY A 239 1.05 1.05 0.07
N PHE A 240 0.82 1.33 -1.22
CA PHE A 240 0.48 2.67 -1.71
C PHE A 240 -0.29 2.67 -3.04
N GLN A 241 -1.00 3.77 -3.33
CA GLN A 241 -1.62 4.06 -4.63
C GLN A 241 -1.60 5.56 -4.94
N PHE A 242 -1.48 5.94 -6.22
CA PHE A 242 -1.48 7.34 -6.64
C PHE A 242 -2.86 7.95 -6.50
N TYR A 243 -2.98 9.15 -5.93
CA TYR A 243 -4.26 9.83 -5.76
C TYR A 243 -4.09 11.32 -6.01
N LYS A 244 -4.82 11.82 -7.03
CA LYS A 244 -4.68 13.18 -7.55
C LYS A 244 -3.21 13.50 -7.82
N ASP A 245 -2.66 14.52 -7.17
CA ASP A 245 -1.29 14.99 -7.30
C ASP A 245 -0.33 14.41 -6.25
N GLY A 246 -0.78 13.43 -5.46
CA GLY A 246 0.01 12.77 -4.42
C GLY A 246 -0.15 11.26 -4.40
N VAL A 247 0.12 10.69 -3.23
CA VAL A 247 0.10 9.25 -3.00
C VAL A 247 -0.63 8.92 -1.71
N LEU A 248 -1.53 7.93 -1.76
CA LEU A 248 -2.06 7.26 -0.59
C LEU A 248 -1.04 6.23 -0.10
N VAL A 249 -0.60 6.33 1.15
CA VAL A 249 0.37 5.41 1.77
C VAL A 249 -0.26 4.75 2.98
N MET A 250 -0.32 3.42 2.97
CA MET A 250 -0.77 2.63 4.10
C MET A 250 0.38 2.42 5.06
N GLN A 251 0.20 2.92 6.29
CA GLN A 251 1.04 2.68 7.44
C GLN A 251 0.14 2.69 8.67
N SER A 252 -0.20 1.53 9.22
CA SER A 252 -1.18 1.43 10.29
C SER A 252 -0.70 2.21 11.52
N PRO A 253 -1.62 2.91 12.22
CA PRO A 253 -3.07 2.84 12.09
C PRO A 253 -3.69 3.78 11.04
N ASP A 254 -2.88 4.35 10.15
CA ASP A 254 -3.23 5.48 9.31
C ASP A 254 -3.14 5.16 7.81
N LEU A 255 -4.12 5.66 7.05
CA LEU A 255 -3.94 5.86 5.61
C LEU A 255 -3.61 7.34 5.39
N TRP A 256 -2.42 7.63 4.86
CA TRP A 256 -1.96 8.99 4.62
C TRP A 256 -2.14 9.37 3.16
N TRP A 257 -2.54 10.61 2.88
CA TRP A 257 -2.32 11.26 1.58
C TRP A 257 -1.11 12.17 1.70
N ILE A 258 -0.03 11.86 0.98
CA ILE A 258 1.22 12.62 0.98
C ILE A 258 1.45 13.26 -0.39
N ARG A 259 1.98 14.50 -0.40
CA ARG A 259 2.12 15.32 -1.62
C ARG A 259 3.45 16.06 -1.61
N ASP A 260 3.92 16.37 -2.81
CA ASP A 260 5.01 17.31 -3.12
C ASP A 260 4.36 18.58 -3.67
N THR A 261 4.29 19.63 -2.85
CA THR A 261 3.55 20.86 -3.19
C THR A 261 4.44 21.96 -3.78
N ASP A 262 5.76 21.83 -3.71
CA ASP A 262 6.72 22.78 -4.28
C ASP A 262 7.47 22.25 -5.53
N GLY A 263 7.34 20.96 -5.83
CA GLY A 263 7.87 20.31 -7.02
C GLY A 263 9.34 19.88 -6.92
N ASP A 264 9.91 19.80 -5.71
CA ASP A 264 11.31 19.40 -5.50
C ASP A 264 11.55 17.87 -5.57
N GLY A 265 10.49 17.09 -5.70
CA GLY A 265 10.52 15.63 -5.74
C GLY A 265 10.45 14.96 -4.36
N LYS A 266 10.08 15.70 -3.30
CA LYS A 266 9.91 15.18 -1.94
C LYS A 266 8.55 15.58 -1.37
N ALA A 267 8.03 14.73 -0.50
CA ALA A 267 6.81 15.01 0.22
C ALA A 267 7.03 16.12 1.25
N ASP A 268 6.28 17.20 1.13
CA ASP A 268 6.28 18.36 2.04
C ASP A 268 4.93 18.56 2.75
N TRP A 269 3.90 17.80 2.34
CA TRP A 269 2.54 17.87 2.86
C TRP A 269 1.96 16.48 3.11
N LYS A 270 1.17 16.35 4.17
CA LYS A 270 0.40 15.15 4.45
C LYS A 270 -0.93 15.44 5.14
N GLU A 271 -1.95 14.64 4.84
CA GLU A 271 -3.24 14.62 5.54
C GLU A 271 -3.67 13.17 5.79
N ARG A 272 -4.29 12.93 6.94
CA ARG A 272 -4.81 11.61 7.29
C ARG A 272 -6.14 11.39 6.58
N MET A 273 -6.27 10.29 5.85
CA MET A 273 -7.50 9.91 5.14
C MET A 273 -8.34 8.93 5.96
N LEU A 274 -7.69 7.98 6.61
CA LEU A 274 -8.30 7.02 7.55
C LEU A 274 -7.46 6.89 8.81
N HIS A 275 -8.13 6.61 9.93
CA HIS A 275 -7.52 6.28 11.21
C HIS A 275 -8.21 5.06 11.82
N GLY A 276 -7.48 4.28 12.61
CA GLY A 276 -8.05 3.20 13.42
C GLY A 276 -8.01 1.82 12.75
N LEU A 277 -7.25 1.70 11.65
CA LEU A 277 -6.75 0.41 11.19
C LEU A 277 -5.83 -0.17 12.27
N ASP A 278 -5.91 -1.46 12.54
CA ASP A 278 -5.08 -2.06 13.59
C ASP A 278 -3.65 -2.32 13.10
N ALA A 279 -2.68 -2.20 14.01
CA ALA A 279 -1.25 -2.40 13.79
C ALA A 279 -0.70 -3.53 14.68
N ALA A 280 -1.55 -4.44 15.15
CA ALA A 280 -1.16 -5.44 16.13
C ALA A 280 -0.16 -6.47 15.59
N ASP A 281 -0.04 -6.70 14.29
CA ASP A 281 0.97 -7.58 13.72
C ASP A 281 1.38 -7.06 12.33
N SER A 282 2.62 -6.56 12.18
CA SER A 282 3.05 -5.92 10.91
C SER A 282 3.11 -6.89 9.73
N HIS A 283 3.12 -8.21 10.00
CA HIS A 283 3.07 -9.24 8.97
C HIS A 283 1.64 -9.40 8.40
N HIS A 284 0.62 -9.19 9.23
CA HIS A 284 -0.80 -9.33 8.87
C HIS A 284 -1.49 -7.99 8.65
N GLU A 285 -0.70 -6.91 8.66
CA GLU A 285 -1.14 -5.51 8.61
C GLU A 285 -1.93 -5.21 7.35
N THR A 286 -2.79 -4.20 7.42
CA THR A 286 -3.52 -3.70 6.25
C THR A 286 -2.53 -3.42 5.11
N ASN A 287 -2.69 -4.06 3.96
CA ASN A 287 -1.70 -4.13 2.87
C ASN A 287 -2.35 -4.14 1.48
N SER A 288 -1.52 -4.29 0.46
CA SER A 288 -1.89 -4.58 -0.94
C SER A 288 -2.94 -3.65 -1.50
N ILE A 289 -2.67 -2.35 -1.33
CA ILE A 289 -3.55 -1.31 -1.85
C ILE A 289 -3.59 -1.40 -3.37
N CYS A 290 -4.78 -1.56 -3.93
CA CYS A 290 -5.02 -1.49 -5.36
C CYS A 290 -6.33 -0.74 -5.64
N TYR A 291 -6.44 -0.17 -6.83
CA TYR A 291 -7.68 0.41 -7.30
C TYR A 291 -8.64 -0.68 -7.78
N GLU A 292 -9.90 -0.60 -7.37
CA GLU A 292 -10.97 -1.21 -8.15
C GLU A 292 -11.21 -0.40 -9.44
N PRO A 293 -11.88 -0.99 -10.44
CA PRO A 293 -12.14 -0.31 -11.71
C PRO A 293 -12.86 1.04 -11.56
N GLY A 294 -13.68 1.18 -10.52
CA GLY A 294 -14.51 2.35 -10.21
C GLY A 294 -13.85 3.45 -9.36
N GLY A 295 -12.60 3.29 -8.95
CA GLY A 295 -11.81 4.36 -8.31
C GLY A 295 -11.78 4.37 -6.79
N ALA A 296 -12.45 3.42 -6.14
CA ALA A 296 -12.12 3.11 -4.75
C ALA A 296 -10.78 2.38 -4.66
N VAL A 297 -10.12 2.49 -3.52
CA VAL A 297 -8.96 1.67 -3.18
C VAL A 297 -9.38 0.56 -2.22
N TYR A 298 -8.80 -0.61 -2.41
CA TYR A 298 -9.04 -1.75 -1.54
C TYR A 298 -7.89 -1.90 -0.56
N LEU A 299 -8.21 -2.28 0.67
CA LEU A 299 -7.26 -2.43 1.76
C LEU A 299 -7.42 -3.83 2.37
N SER A 300 -6.39 -4.65 2.25
CA SER A 300 -6.40 -6.06 2.67
C SER A 300 -5.88 -6.22 4.10
N ASP A 301 -6.70 -6.72 5.03
CA ASP A 301 -6.36 -6.84 6.45
C ASP A 301 -6.44 -8.30 6.91
N GLY A 302 -5.53 -8.70 7.79
CA GLY A 302 -5.34 -10.10 8.22
C GLY A 302 -5.84 -10.42 9.62
N VAL A 303 -5.45 -11.59 10.13
CA VAL A 303 -5.77 -12.05 11.50
C VAL A 303 -5.08 -11.24 12.58
N PHE A 304 -5.57 -11.36 13.82
CA PHE A 304 -5.13 -10.66 15.05
C PHE A 304 -5.64 -9.23 15.18
N HIS A 305 -6.09 -8.61 14.09
CA HIS A 305 -6.53 -7.23 14.06
C HIS A 305 -7.93 -6.97 14.60
N ARG A 306 -8.08 -5.79 15.21
CA ARG A 306 -9.26 -5.19 15.82
C ARG A 306 -9.39 -3.76 15.30
N THR A 307 -9.64 -3.67 14.00
CA THR A 307 -9.84 -2.40 13.30
C THR A 307 -11.12 -1.70 13.79
N ASN A 308 -10.98 -0.41 14.12
CA ASN A 308 -12.04 0.47 14.60
C ASN A 308 -11.88 1.84 13.90
N VAL A 309 -12.44 1.97 12.70
CA VAL A 309 -12.37 3.20 11.91
C VAL A 309 -13.61 4.04 12.16
N GLU A 310 -13.44 5.31 12.52
CA GLU A 310 -14.53 6.27 12.63
C GLU A 310 -14.78 6.94 11.27
N THR A 311 -16.04 6.94 10.83
CA THR A 311 -16.45 7.55 9.55
C THR A 311 -17.65 8.48 9.77
N TYR A 312 -18.01 9.29 8.78
CA TYR A 312 -19.19 10.15 8.85
C TYR A 312 -20.51 9.37 8.93
N ASP A 313 -20.53 8.13 8.44
CA ASP A 313 -21.68 7.22 8.51
C ASP A 313 -21.70 6.37 9.79
N GLY A 314 -20.71 6.57 10.67
CA GLY A 314 -20.54 5.83 11.92
C GLY A 314 -19.31 4.92 11.94
N PRO A 315 -19.04 4.26 13.07
CA PRO A 315 -17.85 3.45 13.23
C PRO A 315 -17.94 2.15 12.43
N VAL A 316 -16.92 1.87 11.64
CA VAL A 316 -16.72 0.59 10.97
C VAL A 316 -15.75 -0.24 11.80
N ARG A 317 -16.25 -1.38 12.31
CA ARG A 317 -15.48 -2.30 13.15
C ARG A 317 -15.25 -3.60 12.45
N ASN A 318 -14.07 -4.17 12.66
CA ASN A 318 -13.75 -5.49 12.16
C ASN A 318 -12.93 -6.29 13.18
N THR A 319 -12.94 -7.61 13.02
CA THR A 319 -12.14 -8.53 13.81
C THR A 319 -11.53 -9.57 12.88
N ASN A 320 -10.21 -9.68 12.92
CA ASN A 320 -9.40 -10.49 12.01
C ASN A 320 -9.56 -10.07 10.55
N GLY A 321 -9.47 -11.02 9.62
CA GLY A 321 -9.37 -10.74 8.21
C GLY A 321 -10.58 -10.00 7.64
N ALA A 322 -10.31 -9.02 6.79
CA ALA A 322 -11.30 -8.42 5.92
C ALA A 322 -10.61 -7.72 4.76
N ILE A 323 -11.39 -7.48 3.72
CA ILE A 323 -11.04 -6.57 2.66
C ILE A 323 -11.93 -5.36 2.84
N TYR A 324 -11.32 -4.21 3.09
CA TYR A 324 -12.03 -2.95 3.11
C TYR A 324 -12.03 -2.32 1.72
N ARG A 325 -13.07 -1.52 1.46
CA ARG A 325 -13.17 -0.66 0.30
C ARG A 325 -13.28 0.77 0.78
N TYR A 326 -12.38 1.63 0.31
CA TYR A 326 -12.31 3.04 0.65
C TYR A 326 -12.43 3.89 -0.60
N GLU A 327 -13.38 4.82 -0.64
CA GLU A 327 -13.54 5.80 -1.71
C GLU A 327 -12.91 7.14 -1.29
N PRO A 328 -11.70 7.49 -1.76
CA PRO A 328 -11.01 8.69 -1.28
C PRO A 328 -11.76 9.98 -1.58
N LEU A 329 -12.55 10.02 -2.65
CA LEU A 329 -13.33 11.20 -3.05
C LEU A 329 -14.51 11.49 -2.10
N THR A 330 -15.18 10.45 -1.61
CA THR A 330 -16.40 10.57 -0.79
C THR A 330 -16.14 10.24 0.68
N SER A 331 -14.93 9.78 1.02
CA SER A 331 -14.57 9.20 2.32
C SER A 331 -15.39 7.98 2.73
N LYS A 332 -16.14 7.35 1.81
CA LYS A 332 -16.92 6.15 2.11
C LYS A 332 -15.97 4.99 2.42
N PHE A 333 -16.17 4.32 3.55
CA PHE A 333 -15.36 3.20 4.00
C PHE A 333 -16.25 2.05 4.44
N GLU A 334 -16.03 0.85 3.91
CA GLU A 334 -16.88 -0.31 4.19
C GLU A 334 -16.09 -1.63 4.25
N ARG A 335 -16.65 -2.62 4.94
CA ARG A 335 -16.17 -4.02 4.90
C ARG A 335 -16.70 -4.68 3.63
N HIS A 336 -15.92 -4.63 2.57
CA HIS A 336 -16.31 -5.19 1.26
C HIS A 336 -16.36 -6.73 1.30
N ILE A 337 -15.34 -7.37 1.87
CA ILE A 337 -15.29 -8.83 2.08
C ILE A 337 -14.83 -9.13 3.51
N PRO A 338 -15.75 -9.16 4.49
CA PRO A 338 -15.45 -9.71 5.80
C PRO A 338 -15.36 -11.24 5.69
N TYR A 339 -14.17 -11.83 5.80
CA TYR A 339 -13.94 -13.27 5.64
C TYR A 339 -12.78 -13.73 6.52
N GLY A 340 -12.67 -15.02 6.80
CA GLY A 340 -11.59 -15.61 7.61
C GLY A 340 -10.20 -15.60 6.95
N PHE A 341 -9.82 -14.53 6.24
CA PHE A 341 -8.50 -14.37 5.66
C PHE A 341 -7.45 -14.44 6.76
N ALA A 342 -6.40 -15.24 6.54
CA ALA A 342 -5.21 -15.16 7.36
C ALA A 342 -4.47 -13.85 7.05
N ASN A 343 -4.07 -13.65 5.80
CA ASN A 343 -3.22 -12.53 5.41
C ASN A 343 -3.34 -12.20 3.90
N PRO A 344 -4.31 -11.38 3.45
CA PRO A 344 -4.63 -11.22 2.03
C PRO A 344 -3.70 -10.29 1.21
N HIS A 345 -2.40 -10.62 1.10
CA HIS A 345 -1.38 -9.80 0.38
C HIS A 345 -1.48 -9.80 -1.16
N GLY A 346 -2.30 -10.64 -1.79
CA GLY A 346 -2.49 -10.55 -3.25
C GLY A 346 -3.87 -10.05 -3.60
N ARG A 347 -3.94 -9.06 -4.49
CA ARG A 347 -5.19 -8.56 -5.04
C ARG A 347 -4.99 -7.94 -6.41
N VAL A 348 -5.80 -8.35 -7.38
CA VAL A 348 -5.72 -7.84 -8.75
C VAL A 348 -7.07 -7.95 -9.44
N PHE A 349 -7.31 -7.05 -10.40
CA PHE A 349 -8.50 -7.06 -11.24
C PHE A 349 -8.15 -7.49 -12.67
N ASP A 350 -8.99 -8.35 -13.24
CA ASP A 350 -8.85 -8.77 -14.64
C ASP A 350 -9.33 -7.68 -15.62
N TYR A 351 -9.35 -8.02 -16.91
CA TYR A 351 -9.82 -7.12 -17.96
C TYR A 351 -11.26 -6.62 -17.74
N TRP A 352 -12.14 -7.46 -17.20
CA TRP A 352 -13.56 -7.18 -16.96
C TRP A 352 -13.85 -6.60 -15.57
N GLY A 353 -12.82 -6.44 -14.74
CA GLY A 353 -12.99 -5.90 -13.38
C GLY A 353 -13.36 -6.96 -12.36
N ASN A 354 -13.11 -8.24 -12.64
CA ASN A 354 -13.26 -9.30 -11.66
C ASN A 354 -12.15 -9.24 -10.62
N ASP A 355 -12.53 -9.20 -9.36
CA ASP A 355 -11.61 -9.17 -8.22
C ASP A 355 -11.05 -10.57 -7.92
N LEU A 356 -9.74 -10.73 -8.00
CA LEU A 356 -9.01 -11.94 -7.61
C LEU A 356 -8.22 -11.69 -6.33
N VAL A 357 -8.46 -12.52 -5.33
CA VAL A 357 -7.88 -12.38 -3.98
C VAL A 357 -6.93 -13.51 -3.68
N THR A 358 -5.74 -13.21 -3.17
CA THR A 358 -4.79 -14.20 -2.65
C THR A 358 -4.55 -13.99 -1.17
N ASP A 359 -4.91 -14.99 -0.37
CA ASP A 359 -4.57 -15.10 1.04
C ASP A 359 -3.19 -15.75 1.22
N ALA A 360 -2.18 -14.92 1.51
CA ALA A 360 -0.77 -15.23 1.46
C ALA A 360 -0.35 -16.45 2.28
N THR A 361 -0.82 -16.56 3.53
CA THR A 361 -0.35 -17.59 4.47
C THR A 361 -0.63 -18.98 3.94
N GLY A 362 -1.86 -19.20 3.47
CA GLY A 362 -2.27 -20.42 2.79
C GLY A 362 -1.84 -20.44 1.33
N ASN A 363 -1.59 -19.28 0.72
CA ASN A 363 -1.65 -18.99 -0.71
C ASN A 363 -3.06 -19.29 -1.30
N SER A 364 -4.13 -19.14 -0.52
CA SER A 364 -5.48 -19.48 -0.99
C SER A 364 -6.00 -18.42 -1.97
N ASN A 365 -6.48 -18.82 -3.15
CA ASN A 365 -6.89 -17.88 -4.21
C ASN A 365 -8.39 -17.92 -4.45
N TYR A 366 -9.08 -16.78 -4.35
CA TYR A 366 -10.54 -16.68 -4.35
C TYR A 366 -11.05 -15.72 -5.41
N PHE A 367 -12.23 -16.04 -5.95
CA PHE A 367 -12.99 -15.16 -6.83
C PHE A 367 -13.86 -14.22 -5.97
N GLY A 368 -13.37 -13.00 -5.74
CA GLY A 368 -13.94 -12.01 -4.82
C GLY A 368 -15.44 -11.75 -5.00
N PRO A 369 -15.95 -11.54 -6.24
CA PRO A 369 -17.36 -11.23 -6.47
C PRO A 369 -18.33 -12.28 -5.92
N ALA A 370 -17.93 -13.56 -5.86
CA ALA A 370 -18.79 -14.65 -5.40
C ALA A 370 -19.14 -14.59 -3.90
N PHE A 371 -18.40 -13.83 -3.09
CA PHE A 371 -18.58 -13.74 -1.64
C PHE A 371 -18.28 -12.35 -1.09
N SER A 372 -18.38 -11.33 -1.94
CA SER A 372 -18.37 -9.93 -1.53
C SER A 372 -19.77 -9.48 -1.16
N GLY A 373 -19.86 -8.56 -0.19
CA GLY A 373 -21.15 -8.03 0.24
C GLY A 373 -21.16 -7.58 1.69
N HIS A 374 -22.05 -6.64 1.98
CA HIS A 374 -22.22 -6.08 3.32
C HIS A 374 -22.76 -7.13 4.29
N LEU A 375 -22.08 -7.26 5.43
CA LEU A 375 -22.58 -7.94 6.61
C LEU A 375 -22.58 -6.95 7.78
N ASP A 376 -23.65 -6.95 8.58
CA ASP A 376 -23.68 -6.12 9.80
C ASP A 376 -22.66 -6.62 10.83
N THR A 377 -22.53 -7.94 10.97
CA THR A 377 -21.60 -8.59 11.91
C THR A 377 -21.06 -9.89 11.31
N GLY A 378 -19.98 -10.41 11.89
CA GLY A 378 -19.39 -11.69 11.46
C GLY A 378 -18.61 -11.60 10.16
N ALA A 379 -18.49 -12.75 9.50
CA ALA A 379 -17.72 -12.99 8.29
C ALA A 379 -18.44 -14.00 7.39
N HIS A 380 -18.21 -13.92 6.09
CA HIS A 380 -18.72 -14.87 5.11
C HIS A 380 -18.22 -16.30 5.38
N PRO A 381 -19.02 -17.33 5.07
CA PRO A 381 -18.61 -18.73 5.20
C PRO A 381 -17.51 -19.08 4.18
N GLY A 382 -16.95 -20.30 4.28
CA GLY A 382 -15.88 -20.77 3.39
C GLY A 382 -16.18 -20.59 1.90
N MET A 383 -15.19 -20.07 1.17
CA MET A 383 -15.22 -19.92 -0.28
C MET A 383 -14.29 -20.93 -0.94
N GLU A 384 -14.72 -21.51 -2.07
CA GLU A 384 -13.88 -22.40 -2.85
C GLU A 384 -12.76 -21.63 -3.56
N GLN A 385 -11.59 -22.26 -3.62
CA GLN A 385 -10.43 -21.66 -4.29
C GLN A 385 -10.47 -21.97 -5.78
N PHE A 386 -10.25 -20.97 -6.62
CA PHE A 386 -10.26 -21.18 -8.07
C PHE A 386 -9.03 -21.95 -8.55
N TRP A 387 -7.92 -21.95 -7.80
CA TRP A 387 -6.65 -22.54 -8.24
C TRP A 387 -5.98 -23.44 -7.20
N LYS A 388 -5.61 -24.65 -7.64
CA LYS A 388 -4.78 -25.60 -6.90
C LYS A 388 -3.29 -25.22 -7.04
N ARG A 389 -2.89 -24.24 -6.25
CA ARG A 389 -1.49 -23.75 -6.21
C ARG A 389 -0.45 -24.83 -5.87
N PRO A 390 0.80 -24.69 -6.34
CA PRO A 390 1.87 -25.64 -6.02
C PRO A 390 2.52 -25.44 -4.65
N SER A 391 2.50 -24.23 -4.08
CA SER A 391 3.24 -23.89 -2.86
C SER A 391 2.67 -22.68 -2.12
N ARG A 392 3.20 -22.43 -0.92
CA ARG A 392 2.90 -21.26 -0.07
C ARG A 392 4.19 -20.70 0.55
N PRO A 393 4.19 -19.47 1.08
CA PRO A 393 3.17 -18.43 0.99
C PRO A 393 3.36 -17.54 -0.24
N CYS A 394 2.36 -16.70 -0.53
CA CYS A 394 2.38 -15.74 -1.63
C CYS A 394 2.32 -14.29 -1.14
N PRO A 395 3.38 -13.48 -1.28
CA PRO A 395 3.38 -12.07 -0.86
C PRO A 395 2.83 -11.09 -1.91
N GLY A 396 2.58 -11.51 -3.15
CA GLY A 396 2.19 -10.59 -4.22
C GLY A 396 1.62 -11.31 -5.43
N THR A 397 0.74 -10.63 -6.15
CA THR A 397 0.00 -11.19 -7.28
C THR A 397 -0.27 -10.12 -8.33
N ALA A 398 -0.32 -10.51 -9.61
CA ALA A 398 -0.69 -9.65 -10.72
C ALA A 398 -1.42 -10.43 -11.83
N ILE A 399 -1.91 -9.73 -12.84
CA ILE A 399 -2.42 -10.29 -14.10
C ILE A 399 -1.56 -9.74 -15.23
N LEU A 400 -1.14 -10.62 -16.13
CA LEU A 400 -0.36 -10.23 -17.29
C LEU A 400 -1.27 -9.63 -18.37
N THR A 401 -1.16 -8.32 -18.59
CA THR A 401 -1.74 -7.65 -19.77
C THR A 401 -0.67 -6.81 -20.46
N SER A 402 -0.08 -7.36 -21.52
CA SER A 402 0.96 -6.69 -22.31
C SER A 402 1.20 -7.40 -23.63
N ARG A 403 1.03 -6.67 -24.74
CA ARG A 403 1.35 -7.15 -26.08
C ARG A 403 2.83 -7.48 -26.31
N HIS A 404 3.73 -7.07 -25.40
CA HIS A 404 5.14 -7.47 -25.43
C HIS A 404 5.29 -8.99 -25.21
N PHE A 405 4.37 -9.62 -24.47
CA PHE A 405 4.35 -11.06 -24.24
C PHE A 405 3.44 -11.80 -25.24
N PRO A 406 3.53 -13.13 -25.36
CA PRO A 406 2.66 -13.92 -26.23
C PRO A 406 1.16 -13.69 -26.02
N ASP A 407 0.38 -13.85 -27.09
CA ASP A 407 -1.06 -13.57 -27.07
C ASP A 407 -1.82 -14.56 -26.17
N ASP A 408 -1.31 -15.78 -26.04
CA ASP A 408 -1.86 -16.81 -25.16
C ASP A 408 -1.48 -16.64 -23.68
N TRP A 409 -0.64 -15.65 -23.35
CA TRP A 409 -0.27 -15.29 -21.97
C TRP A 409 -1.15 -14.16 -21.41
N GLN A 410 -1.98 -13.52 -22.24
CA GLN A 410 -2.80 -12.39 -21.80
C GLN A 410 -3.90 -12.87 -20.84
N GLY A 411 -3.99 -12.25 -19.68
CA GLY A 411 -4.88 -12.67 -18.60
C GLY A 411 -4.31 -13.73 -17.67
N ASP A 412 -3.07 -14.18 -17.90
CA ASP A 412 -2.44 -15.12 -16.97
C ASP A 412 -2.26 -14.49 -15.60
N PHE A 413 -2.62 -15.28 -14.58
CA PHE A 413 -2.45 -14.94 -13.18
C PHE A 413 -1.01 -15.21 -12.74
N LEU A 414 -0.35 -14.18 -12.24
CA LEU A 414 1.01 -14.22 -11.72
C LEU A 414 0.96 -14.26 -10.20
N ASN A 415 1.61 -15.25 -9.59
CA ASN A 415 1.57 -15.47 -8.14
C ASN A 415 3.00 -15.70 -7.63
N THR A 416 3.53 -14.75 -6.84
CA THR A 416 4.89 -14.88 -6.28
C THR A 416 4.91 -15.90 -5.15
N ASN A 417 6.01 -16.60 -4.91
CA ASN A 417 6.15 -17.54 -3.78
C ASN A 417 7.56 -17.50 -3.20
N VAL A 418 7.66 -17.65 -1.86
CA VAL A 418 8.86 -17.23 -1.13
C VAL A 418 9.43 -18.21 -0.10
N ILE A 419 8.87 -19.40 0.12
CA ILE A 419 9.44 -20.38 1.08
C ILE A 419 9.87 -21.68 0.37
N SER A 420 8.94 -22.60 0.13
CA SER A 420 9.32 -23.95 -0.34
C SER A 420 9.70 -23.99 -1.81
N ILE A 421 9.08 -23.12 -2.60
CA ILE A 421 9.45 -22.84 -3.98
C ILE A 421 9.66 -21.34 -4.06
N GLN A 422 10.82 -20.87 -4.50
CA GLN A 422 11.08 -19.44 -4.60
C GLN A 422 11.02 -19.04 -6.07
N GLY A 423 10.03 -18.22 -6.43
CA GLY A 423 9.70 -17.99 -7.83
C GLY A 423 8.38 -17.26 -8.05
N ILE A 424 7.99 -17.18 -9.31
CA ILE A 424 6.75 -16.56 -9.77
C ILE A 424 6.01 -17.62 -10.60
N PHE A 425 4.90 -18.10 -10.07
CA PHE A 425 4.01 -19.01 -10.76
C PHE A 425 3.20 -18.28 -11.83
N ARG A 426 2.83 -19.02 -12.87
CA ARG A 426 1.82 -18.62 -13.84
C ARG A 426 0.66 -19.59 -13.79
N ALA A 427 -0.54 -19.06 -13.82
CA ALA A 427 -1.74 -19.86 -13.96
C ALA A 427 -2.67 -19.24 -15.01
N LYS A 428 -3.19 -20.08 -15.90
CA LYS A 428 -4.25 -19.68 -16.83
C LYS A 428 -5.57 -19.66 -16.07
N ILE A 429 -6.30 -18.55 -16.13
CA ILE A 429 -7.62 -18.43 -15.52
C ILE A 429 -8.69 -18.59 -16.60
N THR A 430 -9.70 -19.39 -16.31
CA THR A 430 -10.86 -19.63 -17.19
C THR A 430 -12.14 -19.68 -16.36
N ASP A 431 -13.28 -19.39 -16.99
CA ASP A 431 -14.58 -19.50 -16.34
C ASP A 431 -14.92 -20.98 -16.06
N GLU A 432 -15.47 -21.26 -14.87
CA GLU A 432 -16.00 -22.57 -14.50
C GLU A 432 -17.33 -22.38 -13.76
N GLY A 433 -18.45 -22.53 -14.49
CA GLY A 433 -19.78 -22.26 -13.95
C GLY A 433 -19.95 -20.78 -13.62
N SER A 434 -20.30 -20.47 -12.37
CA SER A 434 -20.39 -19.11 -11.83
C SER A 434 -19.11 -18.65 -11.13
N GLY A 435 -18.01 -19.38 -11.28
CA GLY A 435 -16.72 -19.09 -10.67
C GLY A 435 -15.60 -19.20 -11.69
N LEU A 436 -14.38 -19.36 -11.16
CA LEU A 436 -13.16 -19.42 -11.96
C LEU A 436 -12.42 -20.74 -11.69
N LYS A 437 -11.59 -21.10 -12.65
CA LYS A 437 -10.63 -22.19 -12.55
C LYS A 437 -9.25 -21.72 -13.00
N GLY A 438 -8.24 -22.02 -12.19
CA GLY A 438 -6.84 -21.83 -12.50
C GLY A 438 -6.16 -23.13 -12.91
N GLU A 439 -5.40 -23.10 -14.00
CA GLU A 439 -4.52 -24.17 -14.45
C GLU A 439 -3.06 -23.72 -14.37
N THR A 440 -2.23 -24.47 -13.63
CA THR A 440 -0.80 -24.15 -13.50
C THR A 440 -0.08 -24.30 -14.84
N LEU A 441 0.65 -23.27 -15.23
CA LEU A 441 1.52 -23.25 -16.40
C LEU A 441 3.00 -23.39 -15.99
N GLU A 442 3.92 -23.35 -16.96
CA GLU A 442 5.34 -23.18 -16.68
C GLU A 442 5.57 -21.89 -15.87
N ASN A 443 6.34 -21.99 -14.78
CA ASN A 443 6.67 -20.86 -13.91
C ASN A 443 7.33 -19.72 -14.71
N LEU A 444 6.99 -18.47 -14.43
CA LEU A 444 7.65 -17.32 -15.02
C LEU A 444 9.10 -17.19 -14.53
N VAL A 445 9.33 -17.45 -13.25
CA VAL A 445 10.65 -17.45 -12.62
C VAL A 445 10.72 -18.58 -11.59
N SER A 446 11.83 -19.31 -11.55
CA SER A 446 12.18 -20.20 -10.44
C SER A 446 13.66 -20.02 -10.12
N THR A 447 14.06 -20.16 -8.85
CA THR A 447 15.47 -20.11 -8.46
C THR A 447 15.99 -21.47 -7.99
N ASP A 448 17.28 -21.71 -8.17
CA ASP A 448 17.99 -22.74 -7.40
C ASP A 448 18.16 -22.27 -5.94
N ILE A 449 17.32 -22.79 -5.05
CA ILE A 449 17.30 -22.42 -3.62
C ILE A 449 18.62 -22.78 -2.93
N ALA A 450 19.34 -23.83 -3.37
CA ALA A 450 20.61 -24.19 -2.75
C ALA A 450 21.71 -23.15 -3.03
N LYS A 451 21.58 -22.40 -4.14
CA LYS A 451 22.54 -21.36 -4.54
C LYS A 451 22.07 -19.95 -4.18
N ASN A 452 20.77 -19.73 -4.11
CA ASN A 452 20.14 -18.44 -3.84
C ASN A 452 18.98 -18.56 -2.83
N PRO A 453 19.27 -18.93 -1.56
CA PRO A 453 18.26 -19.33 -0.59
C PRO A 453 17.45 -18.15 0.00
N ASN A 454 17.87 -16.92 -0.28
CA ASN A 454 17.25 -15.67 0.16
C ASN A 454 16.44 -14.98 -0.95
N PHE A 455 16.26 -15.58 -2.13
CA PHE A 455 15.38 -15.04 -3.17
C PHE A 455 13.90 -15.07 -2.72
N ARG A 456 13.29 -13.89 -2.63
CA ARG A 456 11.95 -13.65 -2.12
C ARG A 456 11.22 -12.67 -3.07
N PRO A 457 10.70 -13.13 -4.22
CA PRO A 457 9.93 -12.25 -5.07
C PRO A 457 8.69 -11.73 -4.31
N SER A 458 8.59 -10.42 -4.11
CA SER A 458 7.58 -9.78 -3.25
C SER A 458 6.47 -9.08 -4.04
N GLY A 459 6.73 -8.67 -5.28
CA GLY A 459 5.72 -8.05 -6.13
C GLY A 459 6.13 -8.01 -7.58
N ILE A 460 5.15 -7.85 -8.48
CA ILE A 460 5.32 -7.85 -9.93
C ILE A 460 4.32 -6.89 -10.57
N THR A 461 4.73 -6.14 -11.61
CA THR A 461 3.84 -5.23 -12.37
C THR A 461 4.30 -5.12 -13.82
N VAL A 462 3.40 -4.70 -14.71
CA VAL A 462 3.70 -4.39 -16.12
C VAL A 462 4.16 -2.94 -16.23
N ALA A 463 5.33 -2.73 -16.83
CA ALA A 463 5.90 -1.42 -17.08
C ALA A 463 5.23 -0.68 -18.26
N PRO A 464 5.38 0.66 -18.37
CA PRO A 464 4.90 1.43 -19.52
C PRO A 464 5.37 0.93 -20.89
N ASP A 465 6.52 0.26 -20.96
CA ASP A 465 7.07 -0.33 -22.17
C ASP A 465 6.60 -1.78 -22.43
N GLY A 466 5.65 -2.27 -21.62
CA GLY A 466 5.08 -3.60 -21.69
C GLY A 466 5.94 -4.72 -21.09
N SER A 467 7.16 -4.45 -20.62
CA SER A 467 7.96 -5.47 -19.91
C SER A 467 7.43 -5.72 -18.50
N LEU A 468 7.82 -6.83 -17.87
CA LEU A 468 7.45 -7.13 -16.48
C LEU A 468 8.57 -6.72 -15.53
N TYR A 469 8.24 -6.03 -14.46
CA TYR A 469 9.18 -5.74 -13.37
C TYR A 469 8.80 -6.60 -12.18
N PHE A 470 9.77 -7.14 -11.46
CA PHE A 470 9.52 -7.80 -10.17
C PHE A 470 10.58 -7.41 -9.13
N MET A 471 10.15 -7.30 -7.88
CA MET A 471 11.02 -7.02 -6.74
C MET A 471 11.46 -8.34 -6.12
N ASP A 472 12.71 -8.40 -5.67
CA ASP A 472 13.21 -9.42 -4.76
C ASP A 472 13.48 -8.76 -3.41
N TRP A 473 12.69 -9.12 -2.40
CA TRP A 473 12.89 -8.70 -1.01
C TRP A 473 14.30 -9.10 -0.53
N SER A 474 14.83 -10.22 -1.04
CA SER A 474 16.16 -10.72 -0.75
C SER A 474 16.42 -10.92 0.75
N GLN A 475 15.61 -11.77 1.40
CA GLN A 475 15.70 -11.93 2.86
C GLN A 475 15.58 -13.38 3.31
N MET A 476 16.47 -13.78 4.23
CA MET A 476 16.44 -15.12 4.81
C MET A 476 15.30 -15.30 5.81
N LEU A 477 15.16 -14.38 6.78
CA LEU A 477 14.17 -14.46 7.86
C LEU A 477 12.95 -13.60 7.56
N ILE A 478 11.82 -14.24 7.29
CA ILE A 478 10.57 -13.54 6.89
C ILE A 478 9.38 -13.84 7.81
N GLY A 479 9.52 -14.71 8.80
CA GLY A 479 8.43 -15.15 9.69
C GLY A 479 8.41 -14.45 11.04
N HIS A 480 7.22 -14.18 11.59
CA HIS A 480 7.04 -13.66 12.97
C HIS A 480 6.80 -14.79 13.98
N LEU A 481 6.38 -15.96 13.52
CA LEU A 481 6.16 -17.12 14.40
C LEU A 481 7.46 -17.88 14.66
N GLN A 482 8.32 -18.00 13.65
CA GLN A 482 9.53 -18.82 13.68
C GLN A 482 10.76 -18.07 14.23
N HIS A 483 10.71 -16.74 14.29
CA HIS A 483 11.85 -15.89 14.63
C HIS A 483 11.44 -14.75 15.56
N HIS A 484 12.32 -14.43 16.52
CA HIS A 484 12.18 -13.25 17.36
C HIS A 484 12.17 -11.98 16.49
N LEU A 485 11.43 -10.93 16.88
CA LEU A 485 11.34 -9.69 16.08
C LEU A 485 12.65 -8.91 16.03
N ARG A 486 13.56 -9.17 16.98
CA ARG A 486 14.93 -8.62 17.05
C ARG A 486 16.03 -9.66 16.81
N ASP A 487 15.73 -10.77 16.12
CA ASP A 487 16.77 -11.72 15.71
C ASP A 487 17.83 -10.97 14.86
N PRO A 488 19.12 -11.02 15.22
CA PRO A 488 20.17 -10.26 14.54
C PRO A 488 20.44 -10.74 13.09
N ASN A 489 19.86 -11.86 12.65
CA ASN A 489 19.93 -12.32 11.27
C ASN A 489 18.80 -11.77 10.38
N ARG A 490 17.90 -10.94 10.90
CA ARG A 490 16.96 -10.20 10.04
C ARG A 490 17.75 -9.22 9.18
N ASP A 491 17.41 -9.19 7.90
CA ASP A 491 18.17 -8.39 6.94
C ASP A 491 17.64 -6.96 6.88
N HIS A 492 18.57 -6.03 6.80
CA HIS A 492 18.30 -4.59 6.79
C HIS A 492 19.13 -3.90 5.70
N GLN A 493 19.62 -4.66 4.71
CA GLN A 493 20.65 -4.20 3.78
C GLN A 493 20.38 -4.57 2.32
N HIS A 494 19.60 -5.61 2.04
CA HIS A 494 19.44 -6.13 0.68
C HIS A 494 18.05 -5.87 0.10
N GLY A 495 17.98 -5.74 -1.22
CA GLY A 495 16.75 -5.53 -1.95
C GLY A 495 17.02 -5.26 -3.43
N ARG A 496 16.26 -5.92 -4.31
CA ARG A 496 16.59 -5.93 -5.74
C ARG A 496 15.37 -5.72 -6.60
N LEU A 497 15.61 -5.19 -7.78
CA LEU A 497 14.62 -4.95 -8.82
C LEU A 497 15.10 -5.56 -10.13
N TYR A 498 14.27 -6.43 -10.70
CA TYR A 498 14.54 -7.12 -11.94
C TYR A 498 13.48 -6.80 -12.98
N ARG A 499 13.84 -6.96 -14.25
CA ARG A 499 12.96 -6.80 -15.42
C ARG A 499 12.98 -8.07 -16.27
N ILE A 500 11.83 -8.45 -16.80
CA ILE A 500 11.65 -9.56 -17.74
C ILE A 500 11.12 -9.02 -19.06
N THR A 501 11.79 -9.40 -20.15
CA THR A 501 11.38 -9.13 -21.54
C THR A 501 11.20 -10.42 -22.33
N TYR A 502 10.43 -10.38 -23.41
CA TYR A 502 10.24 -11.51 -24.33
C TYR A 502 10.97 -11.27 -25.65
N GLU A 503 11.93 -12.14 -25.98
CA GLU A 503 12.72 -12.05 -27.19
C GLU A 503 11.86 -12.25 -28.45
N GLY A 504 12.13 -11.44 -29.49
CA GLY A 504 11.41 -11.49 -30.76
C GLY A 504 10.09 -10.73 -30.78
N ARG A 505 9.69 -10.07 -29.67
CA ARG A 505 8.53 -9.17 -29.63
C ARG A 505 8.99 -7.75 -29.24
N PRO A 506 8.48 -6.70 -29.90
CA PRO A 506 8.90 -5.34 -29.59
C PRO A 506 8.41 -4.93 -28.21
N LEU A 507 9.18 -4.06 -27.53
CA LEU A 507 8.67 -3.29 -26.40
C LEU A 507 7.57 -2.34 -26.91
N LEU A 508 6.67 -1.98 -26.01
CA LEU A 508 5.64 -0.98 -26.29
C LEU A 508 6.24 0.42 -26.18
N GLU A 509 5.73 1.34 -27.01
CA GLU A 509 5.99 2.76 -26.84
C GLU A 509 5.18 3.28 -25.64
N PRO A 510 5.83 3.82 -24.58
CA PRO A 510 5.11 4.35 -23.43
C PRO A 510 4.10 5.42 -23.85
N LYS A 511 2.86 5.26 -23.40
CA LYS A 511 1.79 6.23 -23.65
C LYS A 511 2.02 7.48 -22.82
N LYS A 512 1.81 8.65 -23.42
CA LYS A 512 1.76 9.92 -22.68
C LYS A 512 0.44 9.97 -21.93
N ILE A 513 0.49 10.16 -20.61
CA ILE A 513 -0.68 10.19 -19.73
C ILE A 513 -0.69 11.50 -18.95
N ASP A 514 0.36 11.75 -18.15
CA ASP A 514 0.47 12.98 -17.34
C ASP A 514 0.24 14.25 -18.18
N GLY A 515 -0.70 15.09 -17.72
CA GLY A 515 -1.05 16.36 -18.35
C GLY A 515 -1.74 16.26 -19.71
N GLN A 516 -2.16 15.08 -20.17
CA GLN A 516 -2.90 14.95 -21.42
C GLN A 516 -4.32 15.53 -21.31
N PRO A 517 -4.89 16.06 -22.41
CA PRO A 517 -6.28 16.50 -22.42
C PRO A 517 -7.24 15.31 -22.26
N ILE A 518 -8.42 15.55 -21.68
CA ILE A 518 -9.47 14.55 -21.43
C ILE A 518 -9.71 13.66 -22.67
N ALA A 519 -9.85 14.25 -23.86
CA ALA A 519 -10.10 13.48 -25.09
C ALA A 519 -8.98 12.46 -25.40
N ALA A 520 -7.71 12.81 -25.16
CA ALA A 520 -6.60 11.89 -25.38
C ALA A 520 -6.57 10.78 -24.31
N LEU A 521 -6.89 11.12 -23.05
CA LEU A 521 -6.98 10.14 -21.97
C LEU A 521 -8.11 9.13 -22.18
N LEU A 522 -9.27 9.57 -22.69
CA LEU A 522 -10.39 8.68 -22.99
C LEU A 522 -10.06 7.68 -24.11
N GLU A 523 -9.26 8.06 -25.10
CA GLU A 523 -8.81 7.12 -26.13
C GLU A 523 -7.91 6.01 -25.57
N LEU A 524 -7.16 6.28 -24.49
CA LEU A 524 -6.34 5.26 -23.82
C LEU A 524 -7.17 4.18 -23.13
N LEU A 525 -8.47 4.40 -22.88
CA LEU A 525 -9.37 3.39 -22.32
C LEU A 525 -9.63 2.23 -23.28
N LYS A 526 -9.24 2.34 -24.56
CA LYS A 526 -9.31 1.26 -25.56
C LYS A 526 -8.08 0.35 -25.57
N GLU A 527 -7.02 0.73 -24.85
CA GLU A 527 -5.77 -0.04 -24.82
C GLU A 527 -5.98 -1.39 -24.10
N PRO A 528 -5.38 -2.48 -24.57
CA PRO A 528 -5.54 -3.80 -23.93
C PRO A 528 -4.82 -3.89 -22.58
N GLU A 529 -3.76 -3.11 -22.36
CA GLU A 529 -2.99 -3.09 -21.12
C GLU A 529 -3.77 -2.42 -19.96
N ASN A 530 -4.07 -3.18 -18.90
CA ASN A 530 -4.83 -2.71 -17.74
C ASN A 530 -4.17 -1.50 -17.07
N ASP A 531 -2.85 -1.52 -16.92
CA ASP A 531 -2.08 -0.44 -16.28
C ASP A 531 -2.09 0.88 -17.07
N VAL A 532 -2.31 0.82 -18.40
CA VAL A 532 -2.51 2.05 -19.20
C VAL A 532 -3.86 2.66 -18.90
N ARG A 533 -4.93 1.85 -18.88
CA ARG A 533 -6.29 2.31 -18.57
C ARG A 533 -6.39 2.84 -17.14
N LEU A 534 -5.80 2.14 -16.18
CA LEU A 534 -5.78 2.58 -14.77
C LEU A 534 -5.10 3.94 -14.62
N ARG A 535 -3.90 4.13 -15.19
CA ARG A 535 -3.19 5.41 -15.11
C ARG A 535 -3.95 6.53 -15.84
N ALA A 536 -4.61 6.24 -16.95
CA ALA A 536 -5.48 7.21 -17.62
C ALA A 536 -6.65 7.65 -16.71
N LYS A 537 -7.28 6.74 -15.96
CA LYS A 537 -8.33 7.08 -14.98
C LYS A 537 -7.79 7.89 -13.79
N ILE A 538 -6.62 7.53 -13.28
CA ILE A 538 -5.93 8.31 -12.23
C ILE A 538 -5.68 9.74 -12.73
N GLU A 539 -5.21 9.90 -13.97
CA GLU A 539 -5.01 11.23 -14.55
C GLU A 539 -6.34 11.97 -14.74
N LEU A 540 -7.37 11.32 -15.31
CA LEU A 540 -8.71 11.88 -15.46
C LEU A 540 -9.27 12.41 -14.12
N SER A 541 -8.97 11.72 -13.01
CA SER A 541 -9.40 12.15 -11.66
C SER A 541 -8.86 13.51 -11.21
N LYS A 542 -7.81 14.03 -11.87
CA LYS A 542 -7.26 15.37 -11.64
C LYS A 542 -8.04 16.47 -12.36
N HIS A 543 -8.87 16.12 -13.36
CA HIS A 543 -9.66 17.07 -14.14
C HIS A 543 -11.03 17.34 -13.48
N ASP A 544 -11.70 18.41 -13.94
CA ASP A 544 -13.05 18.72 -13.50
C ASP A 544 -14.02 17.57 -13.84
N ALA A 545 -14.79 17.14 -12.84
CA ALA A 545 -15.67 15.99 -12.96
C ALA A 545 -16.77 16.18 -14.02
N LYS A 546 -17.27 17.40 -14.19
CA LYS A 546 -18.30 17.70 -15.20
C LYS A 546 -17.70 17.62 -16.59
N GLU A 547 -16.54 18.24 -16.82
CA GLU A 547 -15.84 18.17 -18.10
C GLU A 547 -15.50 16.72 -18.50
N VAL A 548 -14.99 15.92 -17.55
CA VAL A 548 -14.68 14.50 -17.82
C VAL A 548 -15.95 13.74 -18.18
N THR A 549 -17.01 13.86 -17.39
CA THR A 549 -18.22 13.05 -17.60
C THR A 549 -19.01 13.49 -18.83
N GLU A 550 -18.92 14.75 -19.26
CA GLU A 550 -19.40 15.21 -20.58
C GLU A 550 -18.54 14.65 -21.72
N GLY A 551 -17.21 14.64 -21.56
CA GLY A 551 -16.27 14.03 -22.49
C GLY A 551 -16.51 12.54 -22.68
N VAL A 552 -16.71 11.79 -21.59
CA VAL A 552 -17.02 10.35 -21.60
C VAL A 552 -18.30 10.08 -22.39
N LYS A 553 -19.36 10.89 -22.21
CA LYS A 553 -20.60 10.74 -22.97
C LYS A 553 -20.36 10.95 -24.46
N ALA A 554 -19.63 12.00 -24.84
CA ALA A 554 -19.31 12.28 -26.23
C ALA A 554 -18.46 11.16 -26.86
N TRP A 555 -17.47 10.66 -26.13
CA TRP A 555 -16.61 9.55 -26.52
C TRP A 555 -17.38 8.25 -26.70
N ALA A 556 -18.21 7.87 -25.72
CA ALA A 556 -19.01 6.65 -25.76
C ALA A 556 -19.99 6.63 -26.96
N ASN A 557 -20.56 7.79 -27.32
CA ASN A 557 -21.44 7.93 -28.50
C ASN A 557 -20.72 7.76 -29.85
N GLN A 558 -19.38 7.80 -29.85
CA GLN A 558 -18.55 7.65 -31.05
C GLN A 558 -17.93 6.25 -31.17
N LEU A 559 -18.17 5.36 -30.20
CA LEU A 559 -17.68 3.99 -30.25
C LEU A 559 -18.34 3.21 -31.39
N ASP A 560 -17.57 2.38 -32.09
CA ASP A 560 -18.08 1.49 -33.13
C ASP A 560 -18.74 0.26 -32.48
N GLU A 561 -20.07 0.14 -32.62
CA GLU A 561 -20.85 -1.00 -32.12
C GLU A 561 -20.40 -2.35 -32.71
N LYS A 562 -19.63 -2.35 -33.81
CA LYS A 562 -19.08 -3.55 -34.44
C LYS A 562 -17.71 -3.95 -33.89
N ASP A 563 -17.06 -3.10 -33.10
CA ASP A 563 -15.80 -3.45 -32.44
C ASP A 563 -16.08 -4.56 -31.42
N PRO A 564 -15.35 -5.71 -31.46
CA PRO A 564 -15.52 -6.77 -30.46
C PRO A 564 -15.28 -6.30 -29.02
N LYS A 565 -14.63 -5.15 -28.81
CA LYS A 565 -14.40 -4.54 -27.49
C LYS A 565 -15.46 -3.51 -27.10
N PHE A 566 -16.50 -3.32 -27.91
CA PHE A 566 -17.50 -2.28 -27.68
C PHE A 566 -18.11 -2.32 -26.27
N GLU A 567 -18.55 -3.50 -25.81
CA GLU A 567 -19.17 -3.63 -24.48
C GLU A 567 -18.17 -3.33 -23.35
N HIS A 568 -16.91 -3.72 -23.51
CA HIS A 568 -15.86 -3.38 -22.55
C HIS A 568 -15.58 -1.87 -22.52
N ASN A 569 -15.50 -1.22 -23.68
CA ASN A 569 -15.31 0.23 -23.75
C ASN A 569 -16.48 0.99 -23.10
N LEU A 570 -17.72 0.49 -23.19
CA LEU A 570 -18.87 1.04 -22.46
C LEU A 570 -18.77 0.82 -20.94
N LEU A 571 -18.24 -0.33 -20.51
CA LEU A 571 -17.96 -0.61 -19.09
C LEU A 571 -16.87 0.33 -18.55
N GLU A 572 -15.82 0.61 -19.34
CA GLU A 572 -14.82 1.62 -19.03
C GLU A 572 -15.43 3.02 -18.87
N ALA A 573 -16.36 3.42 -19.76
CA ALA A 573 -17.10 4.67 -19.61
C ALA A 573 -17.89 4.73 -18.29
N LEU A 574 -18.57 3.63 -17.92
CA LEU A 574 -19.33 3.53 -16.68
C LEU A 574 -18.43 3.66 -15.46
N TRP A 575 -17.26 3.03 -15.48
CA TRP A 575 -16.28 3.15 -14.41
C TRP A 575 -15.73 4.57 -14.27
N VAL A 576 -15.44 5.28 -15.36
CA VAL A 576 -15.02 6.70 -15.27
C VAL A 576 -16.10 7.55 -14.60
N HIS A 577 -17.37 7.30 -14.90
CA HIS A 577 -18.48 7.95 -14.20
C HIS A 577 -18.43 7.70 -12.68
N GLN A 578 -18.12 6.47 -12.26
CA GLN A 578 -17.96 6.10 -10.84
C GLN A 578 -16.75 6.79 -10.18
N TRP A 579 -15.60 6.85 -10.86
CA TRP A 579 -14.39 7.57 -10.38
C TRP A 579 -14.69 9.03 -10.00
N HIS A 580 -15.58 9.66 -10.76
CA HIS A 580 -15.97 11.06 -10.57
C HIS A 580 -17.21 11.23 -9.68
N ASN A 581 -17.71 10.16 -9.05
CA ASN A 581 -18.92 10.15 -8.23
C ASN A 581 -20.14 10.72 -8.98
N VAL A 582 -20.29 10.38 -10.27
CA VAL A 582 -21.40 10.80 -11.12
C VAL A 582 -22.20 9.60 -11.59
N VAL A 583 -23.44 9.47 -11.12
CA VAL A 583 -24.32 8.36 -11.52
C VAL A 583 -24.89 8.60 -12.93
N ASN A 584 -24.55 7.74 -13.89
CA ASN A 584 -25.15 7.68 -15.22
C ASN A 584 -26.12 6.48 -15.32
N LEU A 585 -27.38 6.71 -14.94
CA LEU A 585 -28.39 5.64 -14.87
C LEU A 585 -28.69 4.98 -16.22
N ASP A 586 -28.65 5.75 -17.31
CA ASP A 586 -28.97 5.22 -18.64
C ASP A 586 -27.84 4.30 -19.14
N LEU A 587 -26.59 4.73 -18.97
CA LEU A 587 -25.43 3.88 -19.28
C LEU A 587 -25.41 2.63 -18.41
N LEU A 588 -25.64 2.75 -17.09
CA LEU A 588 -25.74 1.60 -16.19
C LEU A 588 -26.78 0.59 -16.66
N LYS A 589 -28.00 1.06 -16.99
CA LYS A 589 -29.07 0.18 -17.50
C LYS A 589 -28.71 -0.47 -18.84
N ARG A 590 -27.89 0.17 -19.69
CA ARG A 590 -27.41 -0.41 -20.95
C ARG A 590 -26.34 -1.48 -20.71
N VAL A 591 -25.38 -1.21 -19.82
CA VAL A 591 -24.32 -2.16 -19.47
C VAL A 591 -24.91 -3.40 -18.78
N LEU A 592 -25.89 -3.24 -17.89
CA LEU A 592 -26.62 -4.36 -17.26
C LEU A 592 -27.39 -5.24 -18.25
N LYS A 593 -27.62 -4.78 -19.49
CA LYS A 593 -28.27 -5.52 -20.57
C LYS A 593 -27.27 -5.95 -21.67
N SER A 594 -25.97 -5.83 -21.39
CA SER A 594 -24.92 -6.22 -22.31
C SER A 594 -25.09 -7.68 -22.76
N PRO A 595 -24.84 -8.00 -24.05
CA PRO A 595 -24.75 -9.38 -24.52
C PRO A 595 -23.49 -10.10 -23.98
N GLU A 596 -22.51 -9.34 -23.49
CA GLU A 596 -21.34 -9.84 -22.78
C GLU A 596 -21.67 -9.93 -21.27
N PRO A 597 -21.76 -11.13 -20.68
CA PRO A 597 -22.21 -11.32 -19.30
C PRO A 597 -21.13 -11.12 -18.22
N ARG A 598 -19.86 -10.99 -18.60
CA ARG A 598 -18.72 -10.87 -17.67
C ARG A 598 -18.63 -9.51 -16.98
#